data_AF-A0A9E1DSA6-F1
#
_entry.id   AF-A0A9E1DSA6-F1
#
_cell.length_a   1.000
_cell.length_b   1.000
_cell.length_c   1.000
_cell.angle_alpha   90.00
_cell.angle_beta   90.00
_cell.angle_gamma   90.00
#
_symmetry.space_group_name_H-M   'P 1'
#
loop_
_entity.id
_entity.type
_entity.pdbx_description
1 polymer ?
#
loop_
_entity_poly.entity_id
_entity_poly.type
_entity_poly.pdbx_seq_one_letter_code
_entity_poly.pdbx_strand_id
1 'polypeptide(L)'
;MEDDEGLSASRVPRALEMKSKLFGFELPDLLIIFLNLAITNLIFGATKFRYPLVWGTTAGIAAFLFFTKRGKPDNYLQHYGEFLSRPSYFQAGGPDLKHRKFKDRAESKKEEGVNPDAEI
;
A
#
# COMPACT_ATOMS: atom_id res chain seq x y z
N MET A 1 -44.45 11.37 -3.52
CA MET A 1 -43.31 11.09 -4.42
C MET A 1 -42.16 11.87 -3.83
N GLU A 2 -41.50 11.24 -2.86
CA GLU A 2 -40.35 11.80 -2.16
C GLU A 2 -39.16 11.07 -2.75
N ASP A 3 -38.29 11.84 -3.42
CA ASP A 3 -37.09 11.33 -4.04
C ASP A 3 -36.13 10.92 -2.92
N ASP A 4 -36.00 9.61 -2.71
CA ASP A 4 -34.88 9.03 -1.97
C ASP A 4 -33.59 9.51 -2.65
N GLU A 5 -33.01 10.59 -2.13
CA GLU A 5 -31.66 11.07 -2.43
C GLU A 5 -30.69 9.92 -2.15
N GLY A 6 -30.50 9.11 -3.19
CA GLY A 6 -29.67 7.93 -3.17
C GLY A 6 -28.31 8.31 -2.63
N LEU A 7 -27.94 7.68 -1.51
CA LEU A 7 -26.58 7.66 -1.01
C LEU A 7 -25.66 7.43 -2.20
N SER A 8 -24.81 8.42 -2.48
CA SER A 8 -23.74 8.36 -3.48
C SER A 8 -22.70 7.33 -3.05
N ALA A 9 -23.10 6.05 -3.08
CA ALA A 9 -22.21 4.94 -2.90
C ALA A 9 -21.34 4.88 -4.15
N SER A 10 -20.19 5.53 -4.05
CA SER A 10 -19.07 5.35 -4.97
C SER A 10 -18.94 3.86 -5.26
N ARG A 11 -19.32 3.44 -6.47
CA ARG A 11 -19.11 2.07 -6.93
C ARG A 11 -17.63 1.95 -7.22
N VAL A 12 -16.84 1.75 -6.16
CA VAL A 12 -15.40 1.58 -6.27
C VAL A 12 -15.18 0.36 -7.15
N PRO A 13 -14.45 0.49 -8.28
CA PRO A 13 -14.19 -0.65 -9.14
C PRO A 13 -13.35 -1.65 -8.33
N ARG A 14 -13.98 -2.78 -7.98
CA ARG A 14 -13.37 -3.95 -7.35
C ARG A 14 -12.52 -4.72 -8.38
N ALA A 15 -11.71 -4.02 -9.14
CA ALA A 15 -11.00 -4.54 -10.31
C ALA A 15 -9.48 -4.43 -10.21
N LEU A 16 -8.97 -3.80 -9.15
CA LEU A 16 -7.52 -3.61 -8.97
C LEU A 16 -6.96 -4.32 -7.73
N GLU A 17 -7.70 -5.26 -7.17
CA GLU A 17 -7.15 -6.25 -6.24
C GLU A 17 -6.88 -7.54 -7.03
N MET A 18 -6.01 -7.45 -8.06
CA MET A 18 -5.42 -8.66 -8.61
C MET A 18 -4.60 -9.27 -7.47
N LYS A 19 -5.12 -10.35 -6.88
CA LYS A 19 -4.46 -11.14 -5.83
C LYS A 19 -3.04 -11.43 -6.31
N SER A 20 -2.08 -10.64 -5.83
CA SER A 20 -0.68 -10.67 -6.24
C SER A 20 0.03 -11.80 -5.50
N LYS A 21 -0.50 -13.01 -5.67
CA LYS A 21 -0.12 -14.20 -4.91
C LYS A 21 0.20 -15.32 -5.89
N LEU A 22 1.43 -15.82 -5.85
CA LEU A 22 1.92 -16.91 -6.69
C LEU A 22 2.36 -18.06 -5.78
N PHE A 23 1.78 -19.25 -5.98
CA PHE A 23 2.02 -20.41 -5.12
C PHE A 23 1.78 -20.16 -3.61
N GLY A 24 0.88 -19.23 -3.27
CA GLY A 24 0.61 -18.86 -1.87
C GLY A 24 1.60 -17.87 -1.26
N PHE A 25 2.62 -17.45 -2.00
CA PHE A 25 3.54 -16.37 -1.63
C PHE A 25 3.08 -15.04 -2.21
N GLU A 26 3.27 -13.97 -1.45
CA GLU A 26 2.99 -12.61 -1.91
C GLU A 26 4.14 -12.10 -2.77
N LEU A 27 3.87 -11.17 -3.69
CA LEU A 27 4.87 -10.54 -4.55
C LEU A 27 6.16 -10.08 -3.81
N PRO A 28 6.11 -9.39 -2.64
CA PRO A 28 7.31 -9.07 -1.88
C PRO A 28 8.10 -10.29 -1.37
N ASP A 29 7.45 -11.41 -1.07
CA ASP A 29 8.13 -12.64 -0.66
C ASP A 29 8.95 -13.21 -1.80
N LEU A 30 8.37 -13.24 -3.00
CA LEU A 30 9.05 -13.69 -4.21
C LEU A 30 10.27 -12.82 -4.50
N LEU A 31 10.17 -11.50 -4.31
CA LEU A 31 11.31 -10.60 -4.46
C LEU A 31 12.45 -10.97 -3.51
N ILE A 32 12.15 -11.27 -2.24
CA ILE A 32 13.18 -11.69 -1.28
C ILE A 32 13.83 -13.02 -1.69
N ILE A 33 13.02 -13.99 -2.15
CA ILE A 33 13.52 -15.28 -2.61
C ILE A 33 14.44 -15.11 -3.83
N PHE A 34 14.00 -14.35 -4.85
CA PHE A 34 14.81 -14.10 -6.05
C PHE A 34 16.04 -13.25 -5.76
N LEU A 35 15.95 -12.28 -4.85
CA LEU A 35 17.09 -11.49 -4.42
C LEU A 35 18.12 -12.38 -3.71
N ASN A 36 17.69 -13.29 -2.83
CA ASN A 36 18.60 -14.25 -2.21
C ASN A 36 19.26 -15.13 -3.26
N LEU A 37 18.50 -15.65 -4.22
CA LEU A 37 19.01 -16.46 -5.33
C LEU A 37 20.06 -15.68 -6.13
N ALA A 38 19.79 -14.42 -6.47
CA ALA A 38 20.72 -13.56 -7.19
C ALA A 38 22.00 -13.27 -6.40
N ILE A 39 21.88 -12.92 -5.12
CA ILE A 39 23.02 -12.62 -4.23
C ILE A 39 23.88 -13.87 -4.00
N THR A 40 23.27 -15.00 -3.66
CA THR A 40 24.03 -16.24 -3.43
C THR A 40 24.65 -16.77 -4.72
N ASN A 41 23.98 -16.62 -5.86
CA ASN A 41 24.57 -16.95 -7.16
C ASN A 41 25.71 -15.99 -7.52
N LEU A 42 25.62 -14.69 -7.18
CA LEU A 42 26.70 -13.74 -7.40
C LEU A 42 27.94 -14.03 -6.54
N ILE A 43 27.74 -14.34 -5.26
CA ILE A 43 28.84 -14.57 -4.30
C ILE A 43 29.45 -15.96 -4.47
N PHE A 44 28.63 -16.99 -4.69
CA PHE A 44 29.05 -18.39 -4.70
C PHE A 44 28.93 -19.09 -6.06
N GLY A 45 28.61 -18.35 -7.13
CA GLY A 45 28.36 -18.91 -8.47
C GLY A 45 29.54 -19.66 -9.07
N ALA A 46 30.77 -19.29 -8.69
CA ALA A 46 32.01 -19.93 -9.13
C ALA A 46 32.47 -21.09 -8.22
N THR A 47 31.79 -21.34 -7.10
CA THR A 47 32.19 -22.37 -6.13
C THR A 47 31.64 -23.74 -6.53
N LYS A 48 32.39 -24.83 -6.29
CA LYS A 48 31.91 -26.22 -6.51
C LYS A 48 30.66 -26.57 -5.69
N PHE A 49 30.47 -25.90 -4.55
CA PHE A 49 29.32 -26.05 -3.66
C PHE A 49 28.14 -25.13 -4.02
N ARG A 50 28.14 -24.51 -5.22
CA ARG A 50 27.07 -23.60 -5.68
C ARG A 50 25.67 -24.20 -5.49
N TYR A 51 25.46 -25.44 -5.93
CA TYR A 51 24.14 -26.03 -5.98
C TYR A 51 23.52 -26.20 -4.60
N PRO A 52 24.17 -26.86 -3.63
CA PRO A 52 23.61 -26.98 -2.28
C PRO A 52 23.50 -25.63 -1.56
N LEU A 53 24.43 -24.69 -1.78
CA LEU A 53 24.36 -23.37 -1.14
C LEU A 53 23.18 -22.55 -1.69
N VAL A 54 23.11 -22.36 -3.01
CA VAL A 54 22.10 -21.52 -3.65
C VAL A 54 20.71 -22.13 -3.49
N TRP A 55 20.54 -23.42 -3.78
CA TRP A 55 19.24 -24.08 -3.64
C TRP A 55 18.86 -24.31 -2.17
N GLY A 56 19.82 -24.61 -1.31
CA GLY A 56 19.57 -24.81 0.11
C GLY A 56 19.10 -23.54 0.80
N THR A 57 19.74 -22.40 0.56
CA THR A 57 19.31 -21.12 1.13
C THR A 57 17.97 -20.67 0.55
N THR A 58 17.77 -20.83 -0.76
CA THR A 58 16.52 -20.46 -1.43
C THR A 58 15.35 -21.29 -0.91
N ALA A 59 15.50 -22.63 -0.84
CA ALA A 59 14.50 -23.53 -0.31
C ALA A 59 14.27 -23.29 1.19
N GLY A 60 15.33 -23.01 1.95
CA GLY A 60 15.24 -22.67 3.37
C GLY A 60 14.42 -21.41 3.63
N ILE A 61 14.64 -20.34 2.86
CA ILE A 61 13.87 -19.10 2.96
C ILE A 61 12.42 -19.31 2.51
N ALA A 62 12.19 -20.02 1.41
CA ALA A 62 10.84 -20.34 0.95
C ALA A 62 10.07 -21.15 2.00
N ALA A 63 10.70 -22.17 2.59
CA ALA A 63 10.10 -22.95 3.68
C ALA A 63 9.85 -22.08 4.92
N PHE A 64 10.82 -21.25 5.32
CA PHE A 64 10.67 -20.33 6.46
C PHE A 64 9.48 -19.39 6.27
N LEU A 65 9.35 -18.76 5.09
CA LEU A 65 8.23 -17.90 4.75
C LEU A 65 6.92 -18.69 4.70
N PHE A 66 6.94 -19.90 4.17
CA PHE A 66 5.76 -20.77 4.13
C PHE A 66 5.24 -21.09 5.54
N PHE A 67 6.13 -21.48 6.46
CA PHE A 67 5.74 -21.82 7.84
C PHE A 67 5.35 -20.58 8.66
N THR A 68 6.07 -19.46 8.51
CA THR A 68 5.77 -18.22 9.26
C THR A 68 4.47 -17.56 8.80
N LYS A 69 4.13 -17.67 7.51
CA LYS A 69 2.85 -17.16 6.97
C LYS A 69 1.70 -18.15 7.04
N ARG A 70 1.93 -19.41 7.45
CA ARG A 70 0.88 -20.43 7.50
C ARG A 70 -0.21 -20.04 8.50
N GLY A 71 -1.38 -19.66 8.00
CA GLY A 71 -2.53 -19.23 8.80
C GLY A 71 -2.55 -17.74 9.18
N LYS A 72 -1.62 -16.94 8.66
CA LYS A 72 -1.63 -15.47 8.82
C LYS A 72 -2.46 -14.81 7.70
N PRO A 73 -3.09 -13.65 7.97
CA PRO A 73 -3.83 -12.91 6.95
C PRO A 73 -2.91 -12.41 5.83
N ASP A 74 -3.50 -12.08 4.67
CA ASP A 74 -2.78 -11.46 3.55
C ASP A 74 -2.08 -10.15 4.01
N ASN A 75 -0.90 -9.86 3.44
CA ASN A 75 -0.02 -8.71 3.74
C ASN A 75 0.55 -8.65 5.17
N TYR A 76 0.63 -9.79 5.88
CA TYR A 76 1.15 -9.82 7.27
C TYR A 76 2.54 -9.18 7.43
N LEU A 77 3.50 -9.47 6.54
CA LEU A 77 4.86 -8.92 6.63
C LEU A 77 4.89 -7.41 6.34
N GLN A 78 4.06 -6.94 5.42
CA GLN A 78 3.95 -5.51 5.13
C GLN A 78 3.43 -4.75 6.35
N HIS A 79 2.34 -5.24 6.97
CA HIS A 79 1.79 -4.63 8.17
C HIS A 79 2.74 -4.72 9.36
N TYR A 80 3.48 -5.81 9.49
CA TYR A 80 4.51 -5.94 10.52
C TYR A 80 5.65 -4.94 10.32
N GLY A 81 6.13 -4.79 9.09
CA GLY A 81 7.15 -3.79 8.73
C GLY A 81 6.65 -2.36 8.93
N GLU A 82 5.39 -2.09 8.59
CA GLU A 82 4.76 -0.79 8.82
C GLU A 82 4.59 -0.50 10.32
N PHE A 83 4.22 -1.50 11.11
CA PHE A 83 4.18 -1.36 12.57
C PHE A 83 5.56 -1.04 13.15
N LEU A 84 6.62 -1.65 12.62
CA LEU A 84 7.99 -1.41 13.09
C LEU A 84 8.54 -0.04 12.69
N SER A 85 8.12 0.50 11.53
CA SER A 85 8.57 1.81 11.03
C SER A 85 7.72 2.98 11.52
N ARG A 86 6.49 2.73 12.00
CA ARG A 86 5.61 3.77 12.55
C ARG A 86 6.12 4.27 13.91
N PRO A 87 6.18 5.60 14.14
CA PRO A 87 6.53 6.14 15.44
C PRO A 87 5.44 5.79 16.46
N SER A 88 5.84 5.44 17.68
CA SER A 88 4.93 5.00 18.76
C SER A 88 4.04 6.11 19.33
N TYR A 89 4.17 7.36 18.88
CA TYR A 89 3.49 8.51 19.45
C TYR A 89 2.43 9.06 18.48
N PHE A 90 1.16 8.89 18.86
CA PHE A 90 0.01 9.48 18.17
C PHE A 90 -0.59 10.56 19.07
N GLN A 91 -0.50 11.83 18.65
CA GLN A 91 -1.09 12.96 19.38
C GLN A 91 -2.40 13.39 18.70
N ALA A 92 -3.52 13.23 19.39
CA ALA A 92 -4.84 13.60 18.88
C ALA A 92 -5.17 15.11 19.00
N GLY A 93 -4.27 15.91 19.58
CA GLY A 93 -4.47 17.34 19.86
C GLY A 93 -3.61 18.29 19.02
N GLY A 94 -2.98 17.82 17.94
CA GLY A 94 -2.22 18.69 17.03
C GLY A 94 -3.16 19.62 16.25
N PRO A 95 -2.80 20.90 16.02
CA PRO A 95 -3.60 21.77 15.18
C PRO A 95 -3.72 21.16 13.77
N ASP A 96 -4.95 20.95 13.31
CA ASP A 96 -5.23 20.40 11.98
C ASP A 96 -4.93 21.47 10.91
N LEU A 97 -3.74 21.38 10.33
CA LEU A 97 -3.27 22.28 9.27
C LEU A 97 -3.96 22.00 7.91
N LYS A 98 -4.69 20.88 7.76
CA LYS A 98 -5.30 20.47 6.49
C LYS A 98 -6.82 20.69 6.44
N HIS A 99 -7.44 21.10 7.54
CA HIS A 99 -8.87 21.40 7.53
C HIS A 99 -9.17 22.65 6.69
N ARG A 100 -9.51 22.44 5.42
CA ARG A 100 -10.07 23.48 4.57
C ARG A 100 -11.56 23.60 4.88
N LYS A 101 -11.95 24.71 5.51
CA LYS A 101 -13.37 25.04 5.69
C LYS A 101 -14.04 25.07 4.32
N PHE A 102 -15.10 24.30 4.14
CA PHE A 102 -15.98 24.45 2.98
C PHE A 102 -16.65 25.83 3.12
N LYS A 103 -16.34 26.76 2.21
CA LYS A 103 -17.12 27.99 2.08
C LYS A 103 -18.50 27.59 1.58
N ASP A 104 -19.54 28.04 2.27
CA ASP A 104 -20.91 27.83 1.83
C ASP A 104 -21.12 28.47 0.45
N ARG A 105 -21.84 27.77 -0.42
CA ARG A 105 -22.08 28.13 -1.84
C ARG A 105 -22.68 29.54 -2.03
N ALA A 106 -23.29 30.10 -0.98
CA ALA A 106 -23.82 31.46 -0.96
C ALA A 106 -22.71 32.53 -1.01
N GLU A 107 -21.53 32.24 -0.45
CA GLU A 107 -20.41 33.20 -0.41
C GLU A 107 -19.59 33.19 -1.71
N SER A 108 -19.44 32.05 -2.40
CA SER A 108 -18.71 32.00 -3.67
C SER A 108 -19.42 32.78 -4.78
N LYS A 109 -20.75 32.84 -4.77
CA LYS A 109 -21.54 33.61 -5.74
C LYS A 109 -21.47 35.13 -5.54
N LYS A 110 -21.06 35.62 -4.37
CA LYS A 110 -20.87 37.06 -4.12
C LYS A 110 -19.54 37.58 -4.70
N GLU A 111 -18.51 36.74 -4.76
CA GLU A 111 -17.20 37.11 -5.33
C GLU A 111 -17.20 37.07 -6.87
N GLU A 112 -18.12 36.30 -7.49
CA GLU A 112 -18.29 36.22 -8.96
C GLU A 112 -19.23 37.29 -9.55
N GLY A 113 -19.81 38.16 -8.70
CA GLY A 113 -20.73 39.23 -9.10
C GLY A 113 -20.00 40.48 -9.62
N VAL A 114 -19.68 40.46 -10.92
CA VAL A 114 -19.61 41.57 -11.90
C VAL A 114 -19.65 43.01 -11.35
N ASN A 115 -18.56 43.75 -11.61
CA ASN A 115 -18.46 45.21 -11.55
C ASN A 115 -19.13 45.83 -12.82
N PRO A 116 -20.24 46.60 -12.70
CA PRO A 116 -20.91 47.19 -13.85
C PRO A 116 -20.39 48.59 -14.27
N ASP A 117 -19.36 49.16 -13.65
CA ASP A 117 -19.02 50.58 -13.82
C ASP A 117 -17.81 50.86 -14.74
N ALA A 118 -17.51 49.97 -15.69
CA ALA A 118 -16.40 50.15 -16.66
C ALA A 118 -16.91 50.38 -18.09
N GLU A 119 -17.73 51.42 -18.31
CA GLU A 119 -17.91 52.09 -19.61
C GLU A 119 -18.71 53.39 -19.43
N ILE A 120 -18.00 54.53 -19.36
CA ILE A 120 -18.44 55.86 -19.82
C ILE A 120 -17.27 56.47 -20.57
#